data_AF-A0A068RR67-F1
#
_entry.id   AF-A0A068RR67-F1
#
_cell.length_a   1.000
_cell.length_b   1.000
_cell.length_c   1.000
_cell.angle_alpha   90.00
_cell.angle_beta   90.00
_cell.angle_gamma   90.00
#
_symmetry.space_group_name_H-M   'P 1'
#
loop_
_entity.id
_entity.type
_entity.pdbx_description
1 polymer ?
#
loop_
_entity_poly.entity_id
_entity_poly.type
_entity_poly.pdbx_seq_one_letter_code
_entity_poly.pdbx_strand_id
1 'polypeptide(L)'
;MIKLTACLSGYALKVDTLKDDLDAINRNVDEIAQLHNAALTTFKDQQFDAASKDLTRLKRETQKLNNDLKNRLKALQMNRFQASSPSVVKIRHVQIEALWKRFFEVIERYQDMERMYERKYRQRIERQIKLGL
;
A
#
# COMPACT_ATOMS: atom_id res chain seq x y z
N MET A 1 31.59 -20.71 -8.38
CA MET A 1 31.34 -19.33 -7.88
C MET A 1 30.26 -18.57 -8.67
N ILE A 2 30.20 -18.63 -10.00
CA ILE A 2 29.27 -17.83 -10.84
C ILE A 2 27.77 -18.01 -10.52
N LYS A 3 27.31 -19.24 -10.25
CA LYS A 3 25.90 -19.53 -9.89
C LYS A 3 25.45 -18.89 -8.57
N LEU A 4 26.37 -18.70 -7.62
CA LEU A 4 26.09 -18.15 -6.29
C LEU A 4 25.82 -16.64 -6.38
N THR A 5 26.65 -15.92 -7.15
CA THR A 5 26.55 -14.48 -7.36
C THR A 5 25.27 -14.11 -8.13
N ALA A 6 24.90 -14.90 -9.15
CA ALA A 6 23.67 -14.69 -9.92
C ALA A 6 22.37 -14.96 -9.11
N CYS A 7 22.39 -15.94 -8.21
CA CYS A 7 21.26 -16.21 -7.31
C CYS A 7 21.10 -15.12 -6.25
N LEU A 8 22.22 -14.54 -5.79
CA LEU A 8 22.21 -13.43 -4.83
C LEU A 8 21.70 -12.14 -5.48
N SER A 9 22.15 -11.81 -6.70
CA SER A 9 21.71 -10.62 -7.43
C SER A 9 20.23 -10.67 -7.79
N GLY A 10 19.73 -11.82 -8.27
CA GLY A 10 18.31 -11.99 -8.59
C GLY A 10 17.39 -11.92 -7.36
N TYR A 11 17.85 -12.35 -6.18
CA TYR A 11 17.09 -12.22 -4.94
C TYR A 11 17.08 -10.76 -4.44
N ALA A 12 18.23 -10.08 -4.47
CA ALA A 12 18.33 -8.68 -4.05
C ALA A 12 17.41 -7.78 -4.89
N LEU A 13 17.43 -7.93 -6.22
CA LEU A 13 16.53 -7.22 -7.14
C LEU A 13 15.05 -7.44 -6.78
N LYS A 14 14.65 -8.68 -6.47
CA LYS A 14 13.27 -8.97 -6.05
C LYS A 14 12.93 -8.24 -4.75
N VAL A 15 13.82 -8.25 -3.76
CA VAL A 15 13.60 -7.52 -2.50
C VAL A 15 13.45 -6.03 -2.74
N ASP A 16 14.28 -5.43 -3.58
CA ASP A 16 14.24 -3.99 -3.84
C ASP A 16 12.97 -3.58 -4.59
N THR A 17 12.55 -4.34 -5.61
CA THR A 17 11.26 -4.08 -6.28
C THR A 17 10.06 -4.14 -5.31
N LEU A 18 10.08 -5.02 -4.32
CA LEU A 18 9.01 -5.08 -3.30
C LEU A 18 9.03 -3.88 -2.35
N LYS A 19 10.20 -3.30 -2.09
CA LYS A 19 10.31 -2.05 -1.34
C LYS A 19 9.77 -0.88 -2.16
N ASP A 20 10.09 -0.82 -3.46
CA ASP A 20 9.58 0.22 -4.35
C ASP A 20 8.04 0.18 -4.44
N ASP A 21 7.47 -1.03 -4.50
CA ASP A 21 6.01 -1.24 -4.47
C ASP A 21 5.39 -0.79 -3.15
N LEU A 22 6.03 -1.08 -2.01
CA LEU A 22 5.59 -0.58 -0.69
C LEU A 22 5.60 0.95 -0.64
N ASP A 23 6.63 1.57 -1.20
CA ASP A 23 6.75 3.03 -1.22
C ASP A 23 5.72 3.64 -2.18
N ALA A 24 5.40 2.97 -3.30
CA ALA A 24 4.32 3.36 -4.20
C ALA A 24 2.94 3.28 -3.52
N ILE A 25 2.66 2.19 -2.80
CA ILE A 25 1.41 2.06 -2.03
C ILE A 25 1.32 3.18 -0.99
N ASN A 26 2.40 3.49 -0.26
CA ASN A 26 2.40 4.59 0.70
C ASN A 26 2.07 5.94 0.06
N ARG A 27 2.67 6.26 -1.08
CA ARG A 27 2.36 7.49 -1.83
C ARG A 27 0.88 7.54 -2.23
N ASN A 28 0.33 6.43 -2.71
CA ASN A 28 -1.10 6.38 -3.04
C ASN A 28 -1.99 6.57 -1.79
N VAL A 29 -1.62 6.00 -0.64
CA VAL A 29 -2.35 6.20 0.62
C VAL A 29 -2.35 7.68 1.02
N ASP A 30 -1.24 8.38 0.84
CA ASP A 30 -1.12 9.83 1.10
C ASP A 30 -2.02 10.64 0.16
N GLU A 31 -1.98 10.35 -1.13
CA GLU A 31 -2.77 11.06 -2.14
C GLU A 31 -4.28 10.82 -1.96
N ILE A 32 -4.67 9.58 -1.64
CA ILE A 32 -6.06 9.24 -1.29
C ILE A 32 -6.50 10.05 -0.06
N ALA A 33 -5.66 10.15 0.98
CA ALA A 33 -5.98 10.93 2.17
C ALA A 33 -6.16 12.42 1.85
N GLN A 34 -5.33 12.99 0.96
CA GLN A 34 -5.46 14.37 0.50
C GLN A 34 -6.77 14.61 -0.25
N LEU A 35 -7.13 13.74 -1.19
CA LEU A 35 -8.38 13.82 -1.95
C LEU A 35 -9.61 13.70 -1.04
N HIS A 36 -9.57 12.79 -0.07
CA HIS A 36 -10.61 12.67 0.96
C HIS A 36 -10.77 13.96 1.77
N ASN A 37 -9.68 14.58 2.21
CA ASN A 37 -9.74 15.86 2.92
C ASN A 37 -10.27 17.00 2.03
N ALA A 38 -9.87 17.04 0.76
CA ALA A 38 -10.40 18.00 -0.21
C ALA A 38 -11.91 17.81 -0.41
N ALA A 39 -12.39 16.57 -0.48
CA ALA A 39 -13.83 16.27 -0.59
C ALA A 39 -14.64 16.75 0.63
N LEU A 40 -14.04 16.73 1.83
CA LEU A 40 -14.70 17.25 3.05
C LEU A 40 -14.78 18.78 3.10
N THR A 41 -13.91 19.50 2.38
CA THR A 41 -13.77 20.96 2.45
C THR A 41 -14.27 21.71 1.21
N THR A 42 -14.42 21.04 0.07
CA THR A 42 -14.82 21.66 -1.19
C THR A 42 -16.33 21.92 -1.25
N PHE A 43 -16.69 23.10 -1.77
CA PHE A 43 -18.07 23.59 -1.96
C PHE A 43 -18.44 23.82 -3.44
N LYS A 44 -17.55 23.45 -4.39
CA LYS A 44 -17.74 23.69 -5.84
C LYS A 44 -17.80 22.38 -6.62
N ASP A 45 -18.88 22.19 -7.37
CA ASP A 45 -19.24 20.90 -8.01
C ASP A 45 -18.23 20.42 -9.06
N GLN A 46 -17.65 21.30 -9.89
CA GLN A 46 -16.73 20.87 -10.96
C GLN A 46 -15.40 20.30 -10.45
N GLN A 47 -14.89 20.79 -9.31
CA GLN A 47 -13.66 20.26 -8.71
C GLN A 47 -13.90 18.92 -7.99
N PHE A 48 -15.14 18.68 -7.57
CA PHE A 48 -15.55 17.45 -6.92
C PHE A 48 -15.56 16.26 -7.89
N ASP A 49 -16.07 16.43 -9.10
CA ASP A 49 -16.13 15.35 -10.10
C ASP A 49 -14.75 14.84 -10.53
N ALA A 50 -13.79 15.75 -10.75
CA ALA A 50 -12.42 15.39 -11.10
C ALA A 50 -11.72 14.67 -9.94
N ALA A 51 -11.81 15.22 -8.72
CA ALA A 51 -11.24 14.61 -7.53
C ALA A 51 -11.83 13.21 -7.24
N SER A 52 -13.13 13.01 -7.48
CA SER A 52 -13.81 11.73 -7.32
C SER A 52 -13.31 10.66 -8.30
N LYS A 53 -13.07 11.05 -9.56
CA LYS A 53 -12.48 10.16 -10.58
C LYS A 53 -11.06 9.74 -10.21
N ASP A 54 -10.23 10.69 -9.78
CA ASP A 54 -8.85 10.41 -9.34
C ASP A 54 -8.82 9.52 -8.10
N LEU A 55 -9.68 9.80 -7.12
CA LEU A 55 -9.83 8.98 -5.92
C LEU A 55 -10.18 7.53 -6.28
N THR A 56 -11.14 7.34 -7.18
CA THR A 56 -11.56 6.00 -7.62
C THR A 56 -10.43 5.29 -8.36
N ARG A 57 -9.68 6.00 -9.22
CA ARG A 57 -8.51 5.46 -9.92
C ARG A 57 -7.44 5.00 -8.94
N LEU A 58 -7.03 5.87 -8.01
CA LEU A 58 -6.00 5.57 -7.02
C LEU A 58 -6.40 4.41 -6.10
N LYS A 59 -7.66 4.36 -5.64
CA LYS A 59 -8.16 3.23 -4.85
C LYS A 59 -8.01 1.90 -5.59
N ARG A 60 -8.36 1.84 -6.88
CA ARG A 60 -8.19 0.64 -7.69
C ARG A 60 -6.72 0.27 -7.90
N GLU A 61 -5.88 1.26 -8.18
CA GLU A 61 -4.44 1.08 -8.36
C GLU A 61 -3.79 0.54 -7.09
N THR A 62 -4.06 1.15 -5.95
CA THR A 62 -3.62 0.70 -4.62
C THR A 62 -4.08 -0.72 -4.32
N GLN A 63 -5.33 -1.06 -4.62
CA GLN A 63 -5.84 -2.42 -4.41
C GLN A 63 -5.10 -3.45 -5.29
N LYS A 64 -4.80 -3.10 -6.55
CA LYS A 64 -4.03 -3.95 -7.46
C LYS A 64 -2.60 -4.15 -6.95
N LEU A 65 -1.91 -3.06 -6.58
CA LEU A 65 -0.55 -3.11 -6.03
C LEU A 65 -0.49 -3.93 -4.74
N ASN A 66 -1.44 -3.74 -3.82
CA ASN A 66 -1.53 -4.52 -2.58
C ASN A 66 -1.64 -6.03 -2.85
N ASN A 67 -2.47 -6.42 -3.82
CA ASN A 67 -2.65 -7.82 -4.18
C ASN A 67 -1.42 -8.41 -4.85
N ASP A 68 -0.79 -7.68 -5.78
CA ASP A 68 0.45 -8.10 -6.43
C ASP A 68 1.60 -8.27 -5.41
N LEU A 69 1.82 -7.26 -4.58
CA LEU A 69 2.84 -7.26 -3.54
C LEU A 69 2.65 -8.43 -2.56
N LYS A 70 1.42 -8.66 -2.08
CA LYS A 70 1.09 -9.79 -1.22
C LYS A 70 1.45 -11.13 -1.86
N ASN A 71 1.12 -11.31 -3.14
CA ASN A 71 1.40 -12.55 -3.86
C ASN A 71 2.91 -12.77 -4.05
N ARG A 72 3.65 -11.70 -4.40
CA ARG A 72 5.09 -11.77 -4.57
C ARG A 72 5.84 -11.97 -3.26
N LEU A 73 5.37 -11.38 -2.14
CA LEU A 73 5.90 -11.65 -0.81
C LEU A 73 5.73 -13.12 -0.42
N LYS A 74 4.55 -13.71 -0.66
CA LYS A 74 4.31 -15.14 -0.44
C LYS A 74 5.26 -16.00 -1.30
N ALA A 75 5.38 -15.69 -2.58
CA ALA A 75 6.27 -16.40 -3.48
C ALA A 75 7.74 -16.30 -3.02
N LEU A 76 8.18 -15.11 -2.59
CA LEU A 76 9.54 -14.90 -2.07
C LEU A 76 9.78 -15.70 -0.78
N GLN A 77 8.78 -15.77 0.10
CA GLN A 77 8.81 -16.56 1.32
C GLN A 77 8.94 -18.06 1.05
N MET A 78 8.22 -18.61 0.07
CA MET A 78 8.33 -20.02 -0.31
C MET A 78 9.68 -20.34 -0.95
N ASN A 79 10.19 -19.44 -1.81
CA ASN A 79 11.45 -19.63 -2.52
C ASN A 79 12.71 -19.42 -1.65
N ARG A 80 12.57 -19.00 -0.38
CA ARG A 80 13.72 -18.71 0.48
C ARG A 80 14.65 -19.91 0.69
N PHE A 81 14.10 -21.13 0.65
CA PHE A 81 14.83 -22.38 0.85
C PHE A 81 15.69 -22.81 -0.35
N GLN A 82 15.51 -22.19 -1.52
CA GLN A 82 16.35 -22.44 -2.70
C GLN A 82 17.74 -21.78 -2.59
N ALA A 83 18.09 -21.22 -1.43
CA ALA A 83 19.41 -20.68 -1.17
C ALA A 83 20.44 -21.80 -0.96
N SER A 84 21.69 -21.50 -1.29
CA SER A 84 22.82 -22.44 -1.28
C SER A 84 23.33 -22.82 0.11
N SER A 85 22.96 -22.08 1.17
CA SER A 85 23.41 -22.37 2.53
C SER A 85 22.37 -21.97 3.60
N PRO A 86 22.36 -22.65 4.76
CA PRO A 86 21.47 -22.30 5.88
C PRO A 86 21.60 -20.85 6.34
N SER A 87 22.81 -20.30 6.34
CA SER A 87 23.06 -18.90 6.72
C SER A 87 22.33 -17.93 5.79
N VAL A 88 22.36 -18.19 4.48
CA VAL A 88 21.64 -17.35 3.49
C VAL A 88 20.12 -17.51 3.66
N VAL A 89 19.61 -18.72 3.94
CA VAL A 89 18.18 -18.93 4.24
C VAL A 89 17.74 -18.07 5.42
N LYS A 90 18.55 -18.01 6.50
CA LYS A 90 18.25 -17.19 7.68
C LYS A 90 18.22 -15.70 7.36
N ILE A 91 19.17 -15.19 6.58
CA ILE A 91 19.21 -13.79 6.14
C ILE A 91 17.94 -13.45 5.33
N ARG A 92 17.61 -14.30 4.34
CA ARG A 92 16.40 -14.11 3.52
C ARG A 92 15.13 -14.12 4.36
N HIS A 93 15.05 -14.99 5.35
CA HIS A 93 13.91 -15.04 6.26
C HIS A 93 13.74 -13.71 7.01
N VAL A 94 14.80 -13.18 7.63
CA VAL A 94 14.74 -11.89 8.35
C VAL A 94 14.31 -10.75 7.43
N GLN A 95 14.84 -10.69 6.21
CA GLN A 95 14.45 -9.66 5.24
C GLN A 95 12.98 -9.76 4.83
N ILE A 96 12.47 -10.98 4.62
CA ILE A 96 11.08 -11.22 4.23
C ILE A 96 10.13 -10.87 5.39
N GLU A 97 10.47 -11.21 6.63
CA GLU A 97 9.68 -10.83 7.81
C GLU A 97 9.60 -9.30 7.97
N ALA A 98 10.72 -8.59 7.74
CA ALA A 98 10.73 -7.13 7.77
C ALA A 98 9.83 -6.51 6.69
N LEU A 99 9.82 -7.08 5.48
CA LEU A 99 8.91 -6.62 4.40
C LEU A 99 7.44 -6.90 4.74
N TRP A 100 7.13 -8.08 5.30
CA TRP A 100 5.77 -8.40 5.76
C TRP A 100 5.30 -7.44 6.85
N LYS A 101 6.15 -7.13 7.82
CA LYS A 101 5.84 -6.16 8.87
C LYS A 101 5.49 -4.80 8.27
N ARG A 102 6.35 -4.26 7.40
CA ARG A 102 6.08 -2.99 6.69
C ARG A 102 4.80 -3.06 5.87
N PHE A 103 4.54 -4.16 5.17
CA PHE A 103 3.31 -4.34 4.40
C PHE A 103 2.06 -4.26 5.29
N PHE A 104 2.05 -4.94 6.43
CA PHE A 104 0.92 -4.89 7.35
C PHE A 104 0.72 -3.50 7.96
N GLU A 105 1.80 -2.81 8.34
CA GLU A 105 1.73 -1.42 8.83
C GLU A 105 1.08 -0.49 7.80
N VAL A 106 1.42 -0.64 6.51
CA VAL A 106 0.83 0.15 5.42
C VAL A 106 -0.66 -0.17 5.21
N ILE A 107 -1.04 -1.45 5.29
CA ILE A 107 -2.44 -1.87 5.19
C ILE A 107 -3.26 -1.33 6.36
N GLU A 108 -2.73 -1.41 7.58
CA GLU A 108 -3.38 -0.87 8.78
C GLU A 108 -3.60 0.64 8.66
N ARG A 109 -2.55 1.38 8.28
CA ARG A 109 -2.60 2.81 8.01
C ARG A 109 -3.67 3.17 6.98
N TYR A 110 -3.74 2.44 5.87
CA TYR A 110 -4.75 2.66 4.84
C TYR A 110 -6.17 2.44 5.38
N GLN A 111 -6.38 1.35 6.11
CA GLN A 111 -7.68 1.05 6.70
C GLN A 111 -8.10 2.08 7.75
N ASP A 112 -7.19 2.53 8.60
CA ASP A 112 -7.45 3.58 9.58
C ASP A 112 -7.82 4.92 8.94
N MET A 113 -7.11 5.28 7.87
CA MET A 113 -7.38 6.47 7.09
C MET A 113 -8.79 6.43 6.48
N GLU A 114 -9.20 5.32 5.86
CA GLU A 114 -10.55 5.16 5.32
C GLU A 114 -11.62 5.21 6.43
N ARG A 115 -11.42 4.49 7.55
CA ARG A 115 -12.33 4.54 8.71
C ARG A 115 -12.48 5.97 9.25
N MET A 116 -11.39 6.72 9.34
CA MET A 116 -11.39 8.11 9.80
C MET A 116 -12.17 9.01 8.84
N TYR A 117 -11.95 8.86 7.53
CA TYR A 117 -12.68 9.60 6.51
C TYR A 117 -14.18 9.33 6.59
N GLU A 118 -14.60 8.06 6.64
CA GLU A 118 -16.01 7.69 6.75
C GLU A 118 -16.69 8.31 7.98
N ARG A 119 -16.01 8.30 9.14
CA ARG A 119 -16.53 8.96 10.35
C ARG A 119 -16.73 10.45 10.14
N LYS A 120 -15.74 11.15 9.59
CA LYS A 120 -15.82 12.60 9.31
C LYS A 120 -16.90 12.92 8.29
N TYR A 121 -17.02 12.10 7.25
CA TYR A 121 -18.04 12.24 6.22
C TYR A 121 -19.45 12.11 6.82
N ARG A 122 -19.70 11.07 7.63
CA ARG A 122 -20.97 10.90 8.36
C ARG A 122 -21.30 12.10 9.24
N GLN A 123 -20.33 12.59 10.03
CA GLN A 123 -20.51 13.78 10.85
C GLN A 123 -20.85 15.03 10.03
N ARG A 124 -20.25 15.21 8.86
CA ARG A 124 -20.57 16.33 7.95
C ARG A 124 -22.01 16.23 7.47
N ILE A 125 -22.44 15.05 7.02
CA ILE A 125 -23.82 14.81 6.57
C ILE A 125 -24.82 15.03 7.71
N GLU A 126 -24.56 14.50 8.91
CA GLU A 126 -25.42 14.74 10.07
C GLU A 126 -25.54 16.23 10.41
N ARG A 127 -24.45 17.01 10.29
CA ARG A 127 -24.49 18.46 10.47
C ARG A 127 -25.30 19.13 9.37
N GLN A 128 -25.14 18.74 8.10
CA GLN A 128 -25.94 19.29 7.01
C GLN A 128 -27.43 18.97 7.17
N ILE A 129 -27.79 17.79 7.65
CA ILE A 129 -29.19 17.44 7.96
C ILE A 129 -29.72 18.30 9.12
N LYS A 130 -28.91 18.53 10.16
CA LYS A 130 -29.30 19.34 11.33
C LYS A 130 -29.38 20.85 11.04
N LEU A 131 -28.48 21.36 10.20
CA LEU A 131 -28.40 22.79 9.82
C LEU A 131 -29.29 23.11 8.61
N GLY A 132 -29.79 22.08 7.93
CA GLY A 132 -30.38 22.15 6.60
C GLY A 132 -29.32 22.38 5.51
N LEU A 133 -29.42 21.90 4.27
CA LEU A 133 -30.62 21.47 3.52
C LEU A 133 -31.91 22.09 4.05
#